data_AF-A0A429B238-F1
#
_entry.id   AF-A0A429B238-F1
#
_cell.length_a   1.000
_cell.length_b   1.000
_cell.length_c   1.000
_cell.angle_alpha   90.00
_cell.angle_beta   90.00
_cell.angle_gamma   90.00
#
_symmetry.space_group_name_H-M   'P 1'
#
loop_
_entity.id
_entity.type
_entity.pdbx_description
1 polymer ?
#
loop_
_entity_poly.entity_id
_entity_poly.type
_entity_poly.pdbx_seq_one_letter_code
_entity_poly.pdbx_strand_id
1 'polypeptide(L)'
;MAWEGAHTFVSAATTDAYWWLSDAVGHYLGLMYQLQLCQTRLRLQAEADAFYAEAGAWRARLDELVDTGPGAASVLTQLTAETSARLP
;
A
#
# COMPACT_ATOMS: atom_id res chain seq x y z
N MET A 1 6.20 -9.26 -7.36
CA MET A 1 5.97 -8.90 -5.95
C MET A 1 5.46 -7.47 -5.81
N ALA A 2 6.21 -6.44 -6.25
CA ALA A 2 5.77 -5.05 -6.09
C ALA A 2 4.42 -4.70 -6.75
N TRP A 3 4.11 -5.30 -7.91
CA TRP A 3 2.80 -5.09 -8.56
C TRP A 3 1.63 -5.65 -7.74
N GLU A 4 1.79 -6.84 -7.16
CA GLU A 4 0.77 -7.48 -6.34
C GLU A 4 0.59 -6.71 -5.02
N GLY A 5 1.69 -6.35 -4.35
CA GLY A 5 1.65 -5.50 -3.16
C GLY A 5 0.99 -4.14 -3.41
N ALA A 6 1.31 -3.49 -4.53
CA ALA A 6 0.71 -2.21 -4.90
C ALA A 6 -0.81 -2.33 -5.11
N HIS A 7 -1.26 -3.34 -5.86
CA HIS A 7 -2.69 -3.57 -6.06
C HIS A 7 -3.40 -3.86 -4.75
N THR A 8 -2.83 -4.70 -3.90
CA THR A 8 -3.37 -5.04 -2.57
C THR A 8 -3.50 -3.82 -1.67
N PHE A 9 -2.49 -2.93 -1.66
CA PHE A 9 -2.53 -1.71 -0.84
C PHE A 9 -3.63 -0.75 -1.32
N VAL A 10 -3.74 -0.54 -2.63
CA VAL A 10 -4.75 0.35 -3.22
C VAL A 10 -6.16 -0.26 -3.07
N SER A 11 -6.32 -1.58 -3.23
CA SER A 11 -7.58 -2.27 -2.96
C SER A 11 -7.99 -2.17 -1.49
N ALA A 12 -7.06 -2.31 -0.55
CA ALA A 12 -7.36 -2.16 0.87
C ALA A 12 -7.72 -0.72 1.25
N ALA A 13 -7.18 0.28 0.54
CA ALA A 13 -7.48 1.68 0.78
C ALA A 13 -8.97 2.03 0.60
N THR A 14 -9.73 1.25 -0.17
CA THR A 14 -11.17 1.45 -0.39
C THR A 14 -12.07 0.60 0.52
N THR A 15 -11.49 -0.24 1.39
CA THR A 15 -12.23 -1.12 2.30
C THR A 15 -11.97 -0.75 3.76
N ASP A 16 -12.53 -1.53 4.69
CA ASP A 16 -12.27 -1.39 6.13
C ASP A 16 -10.86 -1.88 6.52
N ALA A 17 -10.22 -2.70 5.68
CA ALA A 17 -8.84 -3.15 5.88
C ALA A 17 -7.84 -1.97 5.89
N TYR A 18 -8.23 -0.82 5.32
CA TYR A 18 -7.46 0.43 5.34
C TYR A 18 -6.96 0.81 6.73
N TRP A 19 -7.78 0.70 7.77
CA TRP A 19 -7.39 1.17 9.11
C TRP A 19 -6.22 0.38 9.66
N TRP A 20 -6.29 -0.95 9.51
CA TRP A 20 -5.19 -1.83 9.89
C TRP A 20 -3.95 -1.60 9.00
N LEU A 21 -4.15 -1.49 7.68
CA LEU A 21 -3.04 -1.28 6.75
C LEU A 21 -2.32 0.05 7.02
N SER A 22 -3.06 1.12 7.31
CA SER A 22 -2.50 2.45 7.62
C SER A 22 -1.61 2.41 8.85
N ASP A 23 -2.03 1.74 9.92
CA ASP A 23 -1.23 1.58 11.14
C ASP A 23 0.02 0.73 10.86
N ALA A 24 -0.16 -0.42 10.21
CA ALA A 24 0.94 -1.33 9.88
C ALA A 24 1.99 -0.66 8.95
N VAL A 25 1.55 0.03 7.91
CA VAL A 25 2.44 0.79 7.01
C VAL A 25 3.18 1.89 7.76
N GLY A 26 2.50 2.62 8.65
CA GLY A 26 3.15 3.64 9.48
C GLY A 26 4.22 3.05 10.39
N HIS A 27 3.94 1.91 11.02
CA HIS A 27 4.86 1.22 11.92
C HIS A 27 6.08 0.66 11.19
N TYR A 28 5.88 -0.04 10.07
CA TYR A 28 6.94 -0.79 9.41
C TYR A 28 7.67 -0.01 8.30
N LEU A 29 6.96 0.85 7.57
CA LEU A 29 7.51 1.59 6.42
C LEU A 29 7.73 3.07 6.76
N GLY A 30 7.10 3.57 7.82
CA GLY A 30 7.25 4.92 8.32
C GLY A 30 6.11 5.86 7.94
N LEU A 31 6.07 7.00 8.62
CA LEU A 31 4.99 7.99 8.55
C LEU A 31 4.73 8.51 7.13
N MET A 32 5.77 8.62 6.29
CA MET A 32 5.61 9.10 4.91
C MET A 32 4.73 8.14 4.10
N TYR A 33 4.94 6.82 4.21
CA TYR A 33 4.11 5.84 3.50
C TYR A 33 2.67 5.80 4.03
N GLN A 34 2.49 5.99 5.35
CA GLN A 34 1.16 6.11 5.95
C GLN A 34 0.40 7.33 5.38
N LEU A 35 1.08 8.48 5.27
CA LEU A 35 0.49 9.67 4.65
C LEU A 35 0.13 9.44 3.18
N GLN A 36 1.00 8.77 2.41
CA GLN A 36 0.72 8.41 1.02
C GLN A 36 -0.53 7.52 0.90
N LEU A 37 -0.73 6.59 1.84
CA LEU A 37 -1.91 5.72 1.86
C LEU A 37 -3.20 6.49 2.19
N CYS A 38 -3.13 7.41 3.14
CA CYS A 38 -4.25 8.30 3.45
C CYS A 38 -4.65 9.15 2.23
N GLN A 39 -3.66 9.73 1.54
CA GLN A 39 -3.89 10.49 0.31
C GLN A 39 -4.45 9.63 -0.83
N THR A 40 -3.98 8.38 -0.94
CA THR A 40 -4.50 7.39 -1.89
C THR A 40 -5.99 7.16 -1.66
N ARG A 41 -6.41 6.91 -0.40
CA ARG A 41 -7.82 6.72 -0.05
C ARG A 41 -8.67 7.94 -0.42
N LEU A 42 -8.20 9.16 -0.13
CA LEU A 42 -8.91 10.39 -0.47
C LEU A 42 -9.08 10.56 -1.99
N ARG A 43 -8.05 10.25 -2.79
CA ARG A 43 -8.13 10.32 -4.27
C ARG A 43 -9.08 9.27 -4.84
N LEU A 44 -9.02 8.04 -4.34
CA LEU A 44 -9.95 6.97 -4.77
C LEU A 44 -11.41 7.27 -4.45
N GLN A 45 -11.67 8.04 -3.39
CA GLN A 45 -13.02 8.50 -3.06
C GLN A 45 -13.50 9.65 -3.95
N ALA A 46 -12.57 10.47 -4.46
CA ALA A 46 -12.88 11.62 -5.31
C ALA A 46 -12.99 11.26 -6.79
N GLU A 47 -12.23 10.28 -7.25
CA GLU A 47 -12.04 9.96 -8.68
C GLU A 47 -12.28 8.45 -8.92
N ALA A 48 -13.31 8.13 -9.71
CA ALA A 48 -13.71 6.74 -9.98
C ALA A 48 -12.62 5.91 -10.70
N ASP A 49 -11.77 6.57 -11.51
CA ASP A 49 -10.76 5.91 -12.34
C ASP A 49 -9.33 6.02 -11.78
N ALA A 50 -9.15 6.54 -10.55
CA ALA A 50 -7.83 6.74 -9.97
C ALA A 50 -7.11 5.43 -9.58
N PHE A 51 -7.80 4.29 -9.57
CA PHE A 51 -7.26 3.02 -9.09
C PHE A 51 -5.93 2.63 -9.75
N TYR A 52 -5.88 2.58 -11.08
CA TYR A 52 -4.68 2.14 -11.79
C TYR A 52 -3.53 3.15 -11.69
N ALA A 53 -3.85 4.45 -11.61
CA ALA A 53 -2.85 5.50 -11.41
C ALA A 53 -2.19 5.36 -10.03
N GLU A 54 -3.00 5.16 -8.98
CA GLU A 54 -2.49 4.93 -7.63
C GLU A 54 -1.70 3.62 -7.54
N ALA A 55 -2.17 2.54 -8.17
CA ALA A 55 -1.44 1.26 -8.19
C ALA A 55 -0.08 1.40 -8.89
N GLY A 56 0.00 2.16 -9.98
CA GLY A 56 1.27 2.48 -10.65
C GLY A 56 2.22 3.26 -9.75
N ALA A 57 1.71 4.28 -9.05
CA ALA A 57 2.48 5.09 -8.12
C ALA A 57 2.98 4.27 -6.92
N TRP A 58 2.15 3.39 -6.36
CA TRP A 58 2.55 2.47 -5.30
C TRP A 58 3.60 1.47 -5.77
N ARG A 59 3.49 0.91 -6.97
CA ARG A 59 4.53 0.01 -7.50
C ARG A 59 5.90 0.69 -7.49
N ALA A 60 5.97 1.91 -8.03
CA ALA A 60 7.25 2.65 -8.09
C ALA A 60 7.84 2.91 -6.70
N ARG A 61 7.01 3.32 -5.72
CA ARG A 61 7.45 3.55 -4.34
C ARG A 61 7.94 2.26 -3.67
N LEU A 62 7.23 1.15 -3.87
CA LEU A 62 7.59 -0.14 -3.28
C LEU A 62 8.86 -0.72 -3.93
N ASP A 63 9.04 -0.55 -5.24
CA ASP A 63 10.26 -0.92 -5.95
C ASP A 63 11.46 -0.13 -5.39
N GLU A 64 11.34 1.20 -5.26
CA GLU A 64 12.38 2.06 -4.69
C GLU A 64 12.72 1.68 -3.24
N LEU A 65 11.71 1.35 -2.42
CA LEU A 65 11.90 0.90 -1.04
C LEU A 65 12.71 -0.41 -0.96
N VAL A 66 12.44 -1.36 -1.86
CA VAL A 66 13.18 -2.63 -1.92
C VAL A 66 14.62 -2.39 -2.37
N ASP A 67 14.84 -1.52 -3.34
CA ASP A 67 16.17 -1.21 -3.87
C ASP A 67 17.06 -0.49 -2.83
N THR A 68 16.47 0.31 -1.95
CA THR A 68 17.19 1.14 -0.98
C THR A 68 17.37 0.49 0.40
N GLY A 69 16.59 -0.54 0.74
CA GLY A 69 16.52 -1.09 2.08
C GLY A 69 16.72 -2.61 2.15
N PRO A 70 17.88 -3.12 2.62
CA PRO A 70 18.03 -4.55 2.91
C PRO A 70 17.10 -4.94 4.06
N GLY A 71 16.04 -5.69 3.73
CA GLY A 71 15.00 -6.14 4.68
C GLY A 71 13.58 -5.69 4.31
N ALA A 72 13.44 -4.65 3.49
CA ALA A 72 12.14 -4.13 3.08
C ALA A 72 11.30 -5.17 2.32
N ALA A 73 11.94 -6.01 1.49
CA ALA A 73 11.25 -7.06 0.75
C ALA A 73 10.47 -8.02 1.65
N SER A 74 11.07 -8.46 2.78
CA SER A 74 10.40 -9.38 3.73
C SER A 74 9.20 -8.71 4.39
N VAL A 75 9.36 -7.45 4.79
CA VAL A 75 8.28 -6.65 5.39
C VAL A 75 7.14 -6.48 4.40
N LEU A 76 7.42 -6.14 3.14
CA LEU A 76 6.41 -5.98 2.11
C LEU A 76 5.69 -7.28 1.78
N THR A 77 6.39 -8.41 1.74
CA THR A 77 5.76 -9.72 1.56
C THR A 77 4.78 -10.01 2.70
N GLN A 78 5.17 -9.77 3.95
CA GLN A 78 4.29 -9.96 5.11
C GLN A 78 3.08 -9.04 5.04
N LEU A 79 3.29 -7.74 4.85
CA LEU A 79 2.21 -6.75 4.76
C LEU A 79 1.23 -7.09 3.64
N THR A 80 1.74 -7.48 2.47
CA THR A 80 0.89 -7.88 1.33
C THR A 80 0.04 -9.09 1.69
N ALA A 81 0.64 -10.15 2.24
CA ALA A 81 -0.10 -11.36 2.61
C ALA A 81 -1.17 -11.10 3.68
N GLU A 82 -0.82 -10.34 4.72
CA GLU A 82 -1.74 -9.97 5.79
C GLU A 82 -2.88 -9.07 5.31
N THR A 83 -2.59 -8.14 4.39
CA THR A 83 -3.62 -7.28 3.79
C THR A 83 -4.56 -8.10 2.92
N SER A 84 -4.02 -8.95 2.04
CA SER A 84 -4.80 -9.82 1.17
C SER A 84 -5.73 -10.73 1.97
N ALA A 85 -5.30 -11.24 3.13
CA ALA A 85 -6.14 -12.06 4.02
C ALA A 85 -7.29 -11.29 4.69
N ARG A 86 -7.26 -9.94 4.68
CA ARG A 86 -8.29 -9.06 5.27
C ARG A 86 -9.20 -8.44 4.21
N LEU A 87 -8.90 -8.63 2.93
CA LEU A 87 -9.78 -8.22 1.85
C LEU A 87 -10.97 -9.19 1.73
N PRO A 88 -12.17 -8.69 1.41
CA PRO A 88 -13.37 -9.50 1.22
C PRO A 88 -13.31 -10.38 -0.04
#